data_AF-A0A7C4NNQ8-F1
#
_entry.id   AF-A0A7C4NNQ8-F1
#
_cell.length_a   1.000
_cell.length_b   1.000
_cell.length_c   1.000
_cell.angle_alpha   90.00
_cell.angle_beta   90.00
_cell.angle_gamma   90.00
#
_symmetry.space_group_name_H-M   'P 1'
#
loop_
_entity.id
_entity.type
_entity.pdbx_description
1 polymer ?
#
loop_
_entity_poly.entity_id
_entity_poly.type
_entity_poly.pdbx_seq_one_letter_code
_entity_poly.pdbx_strand_id
1 'polypeptide(L)'
;MIFEVILVIVIYFTVMVIIGWLSARKVGSVEDYYVGGRAIGPWLTALSFGTVYFSAVIFTVAGSWQWHYGLSMAFRDSWGTALLGTALSFIILGPRLRYQSVKARALTVPDYFEYRYGSV
;
A
#
# COMPACT_ATOMS: atom_id res chain seq x y z
N MET A 1 -18.89 -3.85 27.46
CA MET A 1 -19.02 -3.93 25.99
C MET A 1 -18.91 -2.57 25.29
N ILE A 2 -19.89 -1.64 25.34
CA ILE A 2 -19.79 -0.37 24.58
C ILE A 2 -18.63 0.51 25.05
N PHE A 3 -18.46 0.66 26.38
CA PHE A 3 -17.37 1.46 26.94
C PHE A 3 -15.98 0.94 26.55
N GLU A 4 -15.77 -0.37 26.57
CA GLU A 4 -14.51 -1.01 26.18
C GLU A 4 -14.19 -0.79 24.70
N VAL A 5 -15.19 -0.90 23.82
CA VAL A 5 -15.04 -0.66 22.38
C VAL A 5 -14.65 0.78 22.11
N ILE A 6 -15.32 1.74 22.75
CA ILE A 6 -15.00 3.17 22.62
C ILE A 6 -13.56 3.44 23.09
N LEU A 7 -13.15 2.84 24.20
CA LEU A 7 -11.80 3.00 24.73
C LEU A 7 -10.73 2.51 23.74
N VAL A 8 -10.92 1.34 23.12
CA VAL A 8 -9.99 0.82 22.10
C VAL A 8 -9.92 1.74 20.88
N ILE A 9 -11.06 2.27 20.41
CA ILE A 9 -11.12 3.18 19.27
C ILE A 9 -10.36 4.49 19.56
N VAL A 10 -10.57 5.07 20.75
CA VAL A 10 -9.90 6.31 21.16
C VAL A 10 -8.39 6.10 21.23
N ILE A 11 -7.93 4.97 21.79
CA ILE A 11 -6.50 4.63 21.84
C ILE A 11 -5.93 4.49 20.43
N TYR A 12 -6.63 3.77 19.54
CA TYR A 12 -6.22 3.59 18.15
C TYR A 12 -6.00 4.92 17.42
N PHE A 13 -6.99 5.83 17.48
CA PHE A 13 -6.87 7.14 16.84
C PHE A 13 -5.76 7.99 17.46
N THR A 14 -5.61 7.95 18.78
CA THR A 14 -4.55 8.68 19.48
C THR A 14 -3.18 8.23 19.00
N VAL A 15 -2.96 6.91 18.90
CA VAL A 15 -1.71 6.35 18.37
C VAL A 15 -1.47 6.76 16.92
N MET A 16 -2.50 6.72 16.05
CA MET A 16 -2.36 7.17 14.66
C MET A 16 -1.96 8.65 14.56
N VAL A 17 -2.57 9.53 15.35
CA VAL A 17 -2.25 10.96 15.36
C VAL A 17 -0.81 11.18 15.82
N ILE A 18 -0.36 10.48 16.87
CA ILE A 18 1.02 10.56 17.35
C ILE A 18 2.01 10.14 16.26
N ILE A 19 1.76 9.00 15.58
CA ILE A 19 2.62 8.52 14.49
C ILE A 19 2.65 9.53 13.33
N GLY A 20 1.49 10.09 12.97
CA GLY A 20 1.38 11.12 11.92
C GLY A 20 2.18 12.37 12.26
N TRP A 21 2.08 12.86 13.50
CA TRP A 21 2.82 14.03 13.96
C TRP A 21 4.34 13.80 14.01
N LEU A 22 4.77 12.63 14.49
CA LEU A 22 6.19 12.26 14.50
C LEU A 22 6.76 12.13 13.08
N SER A 23 5.95 11.64 12.13
CA SER A 23 6.36 11.47 10.73
C SER A 23 6.38 12.81 9.99
N ALA A 24 5.45 13.72 10.27
CA ALA A 24 5.41 15.06 9.68
C ALA A 24 6.70 15.85 9.96
N ARG A 25 7.29 15.68 11.14
CA ARG A 25 8.58 16.31 11.51
C ARG A 25 9.78 15.82 10.69
N LYS A 26 9.66 14.67 10.01
CA LYS A 26 10.73 14.07 9.19
C LYS A 26 10.66 14.49 7.72
N VAL A 27 9.59 15.18 7.31
CA VAL A 27 9.41 15.63 5.93
C VAL A 27 10.04 17.01 5.77
N GLY A 28 11.18 17.08 5.08
CA GLY A 28 11.88 18.33 4.77
C GLY A 28 11.75 18.76 3.31
N SER A 29 11.58 17.81 2.39
CA SER A 29 11.49 18.06 0.95
C SER A 29 10.26 17.41 0.30
N VAL A 30 9.97 17.82 -0.93
CA VAL A 30 8.90 17.20 -1.76
C VAL A 30 9.21 15.72 -2.02
N GLU A 31 10.48 15.36 -2.25
CA GLU A 31 10.86 13.96 -2.45
C GLU A 31 10.64 13.11 -1.19
N ASP A 32 10.88 13.68 -0.01
CA ASP A 32 10.59 13.01 1.27
C ASP A 32 9.09 12.75 1.45
N TYR A 33 8.25 13.66 0.97
CA TYR A 33 6.80 13.53 1.06
C TYR A 33 6.25 12.48 0.08
N TYR A 34 6.68 12.52 -1.18
CA TYR A 34 6.12 11.65 -2.23
C TYR A 34 6.68 10.24 -2.25
N VAL A 35 7.99 10.07 -2.00
CA VAL A 35 8.67 8.76 -2.12
C VAL A 35 9.39 8.35 -0.83
N GLY A 36 9.17 9.05 0.28
CA GLY A 36 9.77 8.72 1.57
C GLY A 36 11.29 8.83 1.56
N GLY A 37 11.84 9.75 0.76
CA GLY A 37 13.29 9.95 0.60
C GLY A 37 14.01 8.73 0.00
N ARG A 38 13.26 7.80 -0.63
CA ARG A 38 13.76 6.54 -1.23
C ARG A 38 14.50 5.60 -0.25
N ALA A 39 14.43 5.90 1.04
CA ALA A 39 15.09 5.17 2.12
C ALA A 39 14.26 3.99 2.66
N ILE A 40 12.97 3.90 2.27
CA ILE A 40 12.06 2.84 2.71
C ILE A 40 12.53 1.50 2.14
N GLY A 41 12.81 0.55 3.03
CA GLY A 41 13.23 -0.80 2.68
C GLY A 41 12.11 -1.63 2.05
N PRO A 42 12.46 -2.66 1.24
CA PRO A 42 11.49 -3.44 0.47
C PRO A 42 10.39 -4.11 1.31
N TRP A 43 10.71 -4.55 2.54
CA TRP A 43 9.73 -5.15 3.44
C TRP A 43 8.70 -4.15 3.95
N LEU A 44 9.12 -2.94 4.32
CA LEU A 44 8.21 -1.91 4.80
C LEU A 44 7.30 -1.42 3.67
N THR A 45 7.83 -1.32 2.45
CA THR A 45 7.04 -1.02 1.25
C THR A 45 6.00 -2.12 0.96
N ALA A 46 6.38 -3.39 1.08
CA ALA A 46 5.46 -4.51 0.87
C ALA A 46 4.32 -4.53 1.91
N LEU A 47 4.64 -4.29 3.18
CA LEU A 47 3.62 -4.18 4.24
C LEU A 47 2.69 -2.99 4.00
N SER A 48 3.25 -1.84 3.62
CA SER A 48 2.47 -0.63 3.31
C SER A 48 1.50 -0.89 2.15
N PHE A 49 1.98 -1.55 1.08
CA PHE A 49 1.12 -1.97 -0.02
C PHE A 49 -0.03 -2.86 0.46
N GLY A 50 0.27 -3.85 1.31
CA GLY A 50 -0.75 -4.73 1.90
C GLY A 50 -1.80 -3.94 2.67
N THR A 51 -1.39 -3.00 3.53
CA THR A 51 -2.34 -2.18 4.30
C THR A 51 -3.25 -1.31 3.43
N VAL A 52 -2.73 -0.75 2.33
CA VAL A 52 -3.50 0.06 1.40
C VAL A 52 -4.45 -0.81 0.56
N TYR A 53 -4.04 -2.04 0.23
CA TYR A 53 -4.85 -3.00 -0.50
C TYR A 53 -6.09 -3.43 0.30
N PHE A 54 -5.92 -3.73 1.60
CA PHE A 54 -7.02 -4.16 2.48
C PHE A 54 -7.92 -3.00 2.91
N SER A 55 -8.75 -2.53 1.99
CA SER A 55 -9.83 -1.58 2.27
C SER A 55 -11.08 -2.27 2.82
N ALA A 56 -11.99 -1.49 3.39
CA ALA A 56 -13.30 -1.97 3.85
C ALA A 56 -14.07 -2.76 2.77
N VAL A 57 -13.86 -2.42 1.49
CA VAL A 57 -14.48 -3.10 0.34
C VAL A 57 -14.09 -4.57 0.29
N ILE A 58 -12.83 -4.92 0.53
CA ILE A 58 -12.40 -6.32 0.51
C ILE A 58 -13.04 -7.08 1.66
N PHE A 59 -13.13 -6.51 2.85
CA PHE A 59 -13.78 -7.18 3.98
C PHE A 59 -15.27 -7.42 3.78
N THR A 60 -16.00 -6.52 3.12
CA THR A 60 -17.44 -6.65 2.92
C THR A 60 -17.79 -7.42 1.64
N VAL A 61 -17.20 -7.06 0.50
CA VAL A 61 -17.51 -7.64 -0.81
C VAL A 61 -16.84 -9.00 -0.95
N ALA A 62 -15.56 -9.10 -0.59
CA ALA A 62 -14.87 -10.37 -0.48
C ALA A 62 -15.19 -11.05 0.86
N GLY A 63 -16.36 -10.81 1.46
CA GLY A 63 -16.98 -11.73 2.41
C GLY A 63 -18.27 -12.31 1.84
N SER A 64 -19.08 -11.45 1.22
CA SER A 64 -20.33 -11.86 0.56
C SER A 64 -20.09 -12.81 -0.61
N TRP A 65 -19.04 -12.58 -1.40
CA TRP A 65 -18.73 -13.40 -2.57
C TRP A 65 -18.35 -14.84 -2.20
N GLN A 66 -17.55 -15.03 -1.16
CA GLN A 66 -17.14 -16.34 -0.67
C GLN A 66 -18.30 -17.06 0.00
N TRP A 67 -19.22 -16.32 0.63
CA TRP A 67 -20.46 -16.90 1.13
C TRP A 67 -21.34 -17.45 -0.01
N HIS A 68 -21.44 -16.74 -1.13
CA HIS A 68 -22.30 -17.15 -2.26
C HIS A 68 -21.69 -18.24 -3.16
N TYR A 69 -20.38 -18.19 -3.42
CA TYR A 69 -19.71 -19.05 -4.40
C TYR A 69 -18.74 -20.06 -3.77
N GLY A 70 -18.66 -20.08 -2.43
CA GLY A 70 -17.92 -21.05 -1.65
C GLY A 70 -16.41 -20.96 -1.79
N LEU A 71 -15.74 -22.10 -1.53
CA LEU A 71 -14.28 -22.20 -1.40
C LEU A 71 -13.52 -21.77 -2.67
N SER A 72 -14.16 -21.84 -3.84
CA SER A 72 -13.56 -21.48 -5.13
C SER A 72 -13.17 -19.99 -5.19
N MET A 73 -14.03 -19.10 -4.68
CA MET A 73 -13.73 -17.67 -4.59
C MET A 73 -12.71 -17.35 -3.50
N ALA A 74 -12.76 -18.07 -2.38
CA ALA A 74 -11.74 -17.94 -1.34
C ALA A 74 -10.34 -18.32 -1.86
N PHE A 75 -10.25 -19.36 -2.70
CA PHE A 75 -9.01 -19.77 -3.35
C PHE A 75 -8.55 -18.72 -4.38
N ARG A 76 -9.46 -18.19 -5.21
CA ARG A 76 -9.13 -17.11 -6.15
C ARG A 76 -8.53 -15.90 -5.44
N ASP A 77 -9.14 -15.44 -4.36
CA ASP A 77 -8.69 -14.22 -3.68
C ASP A 77 -7.39 -14.47 -2.89
N SER A 78 -7.29 -15.62 -2.22
CA SER A 78 -6.13 -15.95 -1.39
C SER A 78 -4.91 -16.35 -2.22
N TRP A 79 -5.08 -17.21 -3.23
CA TRP A 79 -3.97 -17.71 -4.05
C TRP A 79 -3.81 -16.91 -5.35
N GLY A 80 -4.90 -16.63 -6.06
CA GLY A 80 -4.84 -15.87 -7.30
C GLY A 80 -4.38 -14.44 -7.06
N THR A 81 -5.02 -13.71 -6.15
CA THR A 81 -4.71 -12.29 -5.98
C THR A 81 -3.54 -12.03 -5.06
N ALA A 82 -3.39 -12.76 -3.95
CA ALA A 82 -2.27 -12.51 -3.03
C ALA A 82 -0.92 -13.05 -3.56
N LEU A 83 -0.88 -14.28 -4.08
CA LEU A 83 0.37 -14.87 -4.58
C LEU A 83 0.68 -14.45 -6.02
N LEU A 84 -0.22 -14.74 -6.97
CA LEU A 84 0.06 -14.47 -8.39
C LEU A 84 -0.10 -12.98 -8.72
N GLY A 85 -1.14 -12.33 -8.21
CA GLY A 85 -1.41 -10.92 -8.46
C GLY A 85 -0.41 -10.00 -7.76
N THR A 86 -0.26 -10.16 -6.45
CA THR A 86 0.47 -9.21 -5.60
C THR A 86 1.93 -9.58 -5.42
N ALA A 87 2.21 -10.77 -4.86
CA ALA A 87 3.57 -11.16 -4.51
C ALA A 87 4.48 -11.29 -5.74
N LEU A 88 4.00 -11.97 -6.78
CA LEU A 88 4.77 -12.16 -8.02
C LEU A 88 5.05 -10.82 -8.72
N SER A 89 4.05 -9.95 -8.83
CA SER A 89 4.23 -8.61 -9.42
C SER A 89 5.22 -7.77 -8.62
N PHE A 90 5.14 -7.81 -7.29
CA PHE A 90 6.06 -7.07 -6.43
C PHE A 90 7.51 -7.56 -6.57
N ILE A 91 7.73 -8.87 -6.63
CA ILE A 91 9.06 -9.48 -6.79
C ILE A 91 9.65 -9.22 -8.19
N ILE A 92 8.84 -9.34 -9.25
CA ILE A 92 9.32 -9.25 -10.64
C ILE A 92 9.42 -7.79 -11.11
N LEU A 93 8.41 -6.97 -10.83
CA LEU A 93 8.31 -5.60 -11.33
C LEU A 93 8.90 -4.59 -10.34
N GLY A 94 8.79 -4.84 -9.04
CA GLY A 94 9.23 -3.91 -7.99
C GLY A 94 10.69 -3.45 -8.14
N PRO A 95 11.68 -4.37 -8.24
CA PRO A 95 13.08 -3.97 -8.39
C PRO A 95 13.34 -3.18 -9.69
N ARG A 96 12.69 -3.58 -10.79
CA ARG A 96 12.85 -2.92 -12.09
C ARG A 96 12.25 -1.51 -12.08
N LEU A 97 11.04 -1.36 -11.55
CA LEU A 97 10.37 -0.05 -11.42
C LEU A 97 11.15 0.87 -10.47
N ARG A 98 11.68 0.34 -9.36
CA ARG A 98 12.52 1.12 -8.45
C ARG A 98 13.75 1.67 -9.17
N TYR A 99 14.49 0.83 -9.90
CA TYR A 99 15.66 1.27 -10.66
C TYR A 99 15.31 2.36 -11.69
N GLN A 100 14.23 2.15 -12.45
CA GLN A 100 13.79 3.11 -13.47
C GLN A 100 13.30 4.44 -12.86
N SER A 101 12.59 4.40 -11.73
CA SER A 101 12.13 5.60 -11.02
C SER A 101 13.29 6.45 -10.48
N VAL A 102 14.41 5.81 -10.10
CA VAL A 102 15.62 6.52 -9.66
C VAL A 102 16.30 7.19 -10.85
N LYS A 103 16.41 6.48 -11.98
CA LYS A 103 17.00 7.01 -13.21
C LYS A 103 16.21 8.21 -13.76
N ALA A 104 14.88 8.11 -13.74
CA ALA A 104 13.99 9.17 -14.20
C ALA A 104 13.84 10.33 -13.21
N ARG A 105 14.29 10.15 -11.94
CA ARG A 105 13.94 11.04 -10.81
C ARG A 105 12.44 11.31 -10.67
N ALA A 106 11.61 10.40 -11.19
CA ALA A 106 10.18 10.57 -11.22
C ALA A 106 9.59 10.49 -9.80
N LEU A 107 8.70 11.43 -9.48
CA LEU A 107 7.96 11.47 -8.21
C LEU A 107 6.58 10.82 -8.34
N THR A 108 6.03 10.80 -9.55
CA THR A 108 4.69 10.26 -9.83
C THR A 108 4.71 9.29 -11.02
N VAL A 109 3.63 8.53 -11.19
CA VAL A 109 3.50 7.62 -12.34
C VAL A 109 3.41 8.38 -13.67
N PRO A 110 2.65 9.49 -13.80
CA PRO A 110 2.67 10.31 -15.01
C PRO A 110 4.06 10.84 -15.37
N ASP A 111 4.80 11.37 -14.38
CA ASP A 111 6.17 11.88 -14.53
C ASP A 111 7.14 10.80 -15.04
N TYR A 112 6.97 9.55 -14.59
CA TYR A 112 7.70 8.42 -15.15
C TYR A 112 7.33 8.14 -16.62
N PHE A 113 6.06 8.23 -16.98
CA PHE A 113 5.61 8.01 -18.36
C PHE A 113 6.05 9.14 -19.31
N GLU A 114 6.05 10.38 -18.85
CA GLU A 114 6.65 11.52 -19.55
C GLU A 114 8.12 11.25 -19.86
N TYR A 115 8.93 10.87 -18.86
CA TYR A 115 10.34 10.53 -19.07
C TYR A 115 10.54 9.33 -20.00
N ARG A 116 9.67 8.30 -19.92
CA ARG A 116 9.84 7.04 -20.64
C ARG A 116 9.39 7.12 -22.11
N TYR A 117 8.35 7.89 -22.39
CA TYR A 117 7.68 7.96 -23.69
C TYR A 117 7.76 9.33 -24.35
N GLY A 118 8.30 10.35 -23.68
CA GLY A 118 8.37 11.72 -24.20
C GLY A 118 7.00 12.38 -24.31
N SER A 119 6.04 11.96 -23.46
CA SER A 119 4.71 12.54 -23.40
C SER A 119 4.76 13.86 -22.66
N VAL A 120 4.56 14.96 -23.37
CA VAL A 120 4.44 16.33 -22.82
C VAL A 120 3.17 16.47 -21.97
#